data_AF-A0A809ZK54-F1
#
_entry.id   AF-A0A809ZK54-F1
#
_cell.length_a   1.000
_cell.length_b   1.000
_cell.length_c   1.000
_cell.angle_alpha   90.00
_cell.angle_beta   90.00
_cell.angle_gamma   90.00
#
_symmetry.space_group_name_H-M   'P 1'
#
loop_
_entity.id
_entity.type
_entity.pdbx_description
1 polymer ?
#
loop_
_entity_poly.entity_id
_entity_poly.type
_entity_poly.pdbx_seq_one_letter_code
_entity_poly.pdbx_strand_id
1 'polypeptide(L)'
;MELREFLRWIDANGVERASEFIDLLRYRANDLEREGSIGLFDDESNKQAHRLGERQLVSRIERLMLESNLKKTEAVKVVTQLLTERGYPPSSIPDSNKIGFHTWIAKLLRNIKPEDLLNVASTVRNYAVHGLDWPLRREKP
;
A
#
# COMPACT_ATOMS: atom_id res chain seq x y z
N MET A 1 -12.46 2.91 24.19
CA MET A 1 -13.72 3.22 23.50
C MET A 1 -14.59 2.00 23.62
N GLU A 2 -15.75 2.11 24.26
CA GLU A 2 -16.64 0.96 24.43
C GLU A 2 -17.44 0.70 23.15
N LEU A 3 -17.77 -0.57 22.87
CA LEU A 3 -18.49 -0.99 21.66
C LEU A 3 -19.82 -0.23 21.47
N ARG A 4 -20.49 0.13 22.57
CA ARG A 4 -21.74 0.88 22.55
C ARG A 4 -21.56 2.33 22.09
N GLU A 5 -20.44 2.96 22.42
CA GLU A 5 -20.12 4.31 21.96
C GLU A 5 -19.79 4.32 20.48
N PHE A 6 -19.07 3.29 20.01
CA PHE A 6 -18.76 3.13 18.60
C PHE A 6 -20.01 2.91 17.74
N LEU A 7 -20.96 2.08 18.21
CA LEU A 7 -22.22 1.87 17.50
C LEU A 7 -23.07 3.14 17.44
N ARG A 8 -23.14 3.93 18.52
CA ARG A 8 -23.79 5.26 18.51
C ARG A 8 -23.11 6.23 17.54
N TRP A 9 -21.79 6.18 17.47
CA TRP A 9 -21.03 7.03 16.55
C TRP A 9 -21.28 6.66 15.09
N ILE A 10 -21.36 5.36 14.75
CA ILE A 10 -21.71 4.89 13.40
C ILE A 10 -23.11 5.38 13.02
N ASP A 11 -24.07 5.27 13.92
CA ASP A 11 -25.45 5.69 13.67
C ASP A 11 -25.53 7.20 13.37
N ALA A 12 -24.68 8.01 14.01
CA ALA A 12 -24.60 9.45 13.80
C ALA A 12 -23.77 9.87 12.56
N ASN A 13 -22.82 9.06 12.12
CA ASN A 13 -21.82 9.44 11.09
C ASN A 13 -21.92 8.63 9.79
N GLY A 14 -22.75 7.60 9.77
CA GLY A 14 -22.92 6.71 8.63
C GLY A 14 -21.88 5.59 8.55
N VAL A 15 -22.28 4.49 7.93
CA VAL A 15 -21.48 3.26 7.78
C VAL A 15 -20.23 3.47 6.90
N GLU A 16 -20.28 4.39 5.95
CA GLU A 16 -19.12 4.69 5.09
C GLU A 16 -17.94 5.24 5.89
N ARG A 17 -18.21 6.12 6.87
CA ARG A 17 -17.19 6.63 7.81
C ARG A 17 -16.69 5.56 8.77
N ALA A 18 -17.48 4.52 9.03
CA ALA A 18 -17.06 3.38 9.86
C ALA A 18 -15.92 2.59 9.18
N SER A 19 -15.99 2.40 7.87
CA SER A 19 -14.91 1.74 7.12
C SER A 19 -13.62 2.56 7.16
N GLU A 20 -13.72 3.89 6.98
CA GLU A 20 -12.56 4.78 7.09
C GLU A 20 -11.96 4.78 8.51
N PHE A 21 -12.82 4.70 9.53
CA PHE A 21 -12.39 4.63 10.92
C PHE A 21 -11.73 3.29 11.27
N ILE A 22 -12.24 2.18 10.76
CA ILE A 22 -11.63 0.85 10.93
C ILE A 22 -10.27 0.79 10.21
N ASP A 23 -10.16 1.36 9.01
CA ASP A 23 -8.89 1.50 8.30
C ASP A 23 -7.90 2.33 9.11
N LEU A 24 -8.36 3.40 9.75
CA LEU A 24 -7.54 4.26 10.62
C LEU A 24 -7.09 3.55 11.90
N LEU A 25 -7.95 2.73 12.51
CA LEU A 25 -7.59 1.90 13.66
C LEU A 25 -6.58 0.82 13.31
N ARG A 26 -6.72 0.16 12.15
CA ARG A 26 -5.73 -0.81 11.65
C ARG A 26 -4.39 -0.16 11.36
N TYR A 27 -4.41 1.03 10.76
CA TYR A 27 -3.21 1.83 10.53
C TYR A 27 -2.54 2.18 11.86
N ARG A 28 -3.29 2.71 12.84
CA ARG A 28 -2.76 3.05 14.16
C ARG A 28 -2.23 1.83 14.92
N ALA A 29 -2.84 0.66 14.78
CA ALA A 29 -2.33 -0.57 15.35
C ALA A 29 -0.96 -0.95 14.74
N ASN A 30 -0.82 -0.86 13.41
CA ASN A 30 0.44 -1.11 12.71
C ASN A 30 1.52 -0.03 12.98
N ASP A 31 1.11 1.19 13.34
CA ASP A 31 1.99 2.34 13.61
C ASP A 31 2.42 2.41 15.09
N LEU A 32 1.55 2.00 16.03
CA LEU A 32 1.90 1.83 17.44
C LEU A 32 2.92 0.70 17.66
N GLU A 33 2.99 -0.28 16.76
CA GLU A 33 4.07 -1.26 16.72
C GLU A 33 5.41 -0.67 16.24
N ARG A 34 5.42 0.55 15.67
CA ARG A 34 6.60 1.14 15.04
C ARG A 34 7.39 2.10 15.92
N GLU A 35 6.79 2.95 16.75
CA GLU A 35 7.56 3.83 17.64
C GLU A 35 6.66 4.58 18.63
N GLY A 36 7.18 4.78 19.85
CA GLY A 36 6.46 5.41 20.94
C GLY A 36 6.11 6.89 20.68
N SER A 37 4.87 7.24 21.00
CA SER A 37 4.37 8.56 21.38
C SER A 37 4.92 9.79 20.63
N ILE A 38 4.15 10.32 19.67
CA ILE A 38 4.17 11.75 19.35
C ILE A 38 2.74 12.30 19.29
N GLY A 39 2.44 13.17 20.26
CA GLY A 39 1.53 14.33 20.14
C GLY A 39 0.07 14.10 19.73
N LEU A 40 -0.80 13.93 20.72
CA LEU A 40 -2.20 14.38 20.60
C LEU A 40 -2.16 15.91 20.37
N PHE A 41 -2.99 16.43 19.47
CA PHE A 41 -3.17 17.85 19.07
C PHE A 41 -2.43 18.33 17.80
N ASP A 42 -2.62 17.67 16.65
CA ASP A 42 -2.77 18.34 15.32
C ASP A 42 -3.35 17.37 14.27
N ASP A 43 -4.49 16.78 14.60
CA ASP A 43 -4.97 15.55 13.95
C ASP A 43 -5.50 15.79 12.52
N GLU A 44 -6.03 16.97 12.17
CA GLU A 44 -6.56 17.23 10.82
C GLU A 44 -5.51 17.70 9.81
N SER A 45 -4.63 18.62 10.20
CA SER A 45 -3.55 19.14 9.34
C SER A 45 -2.53 18.04 9.02
N ASN A 46 -2.18 17.23 10.03
CA ASN A 46 -1.28 16.10 9.84
C ASN A 46 -1.93 15.00 8.97
N LYS A 47 -3.24 14.73 9.15
CA LYS A 47 -3.98 13.82 8.26
C LYS A 47 -4.00 14.30 6.81
N GLN A 48 -4.20 15.60 6.57
CA GLN A 48 -4.18 16.14 5.20
C GLN A 48 -2.79 16.06 4.58
N ALA A 49 -1.74 16.48 5.30
CA ALA A 49 -0.36 16.38 4.84
C ALA A 49 0.04 14.93 4.54
N HIS A 50 -0.38 13.99 5.39
CA HIS A 50 -0.12 12.57 5.20
C HIS A 50 -0.88 11.99 4.00
N ARG A 51 -2.17 12.32 3.82
CA ARG A 51 -2.96 11.91 2.64
C ARG A 51 -2.40 12.47 1.34
N LEU A 52 -1.87 13.70 1.38
CA LEU A 52 -1.16 14.31 0.25
C LEU A 52 0.12 13.53 -0.06
N GLY A 53 0.91 13.17 0.96
CA GLY A 53 2.10 12.34 0.82
C GLY A 53 1.80 10.95 0.24
N GLU A 54 0.74 10.30 0.71
CA GLU A 54 0.32 8.99 0.21
C GLU A 54 -0.11 9.05 -1.26
N ARG A 55 -0.92 10.05 -1.65
CA ARG A 55 -1.31 10.24 -3.06
C ARG A 55 -0.11 10.49 -3.97
N GLN A 56 0.85 11.29 -3.51
CA GLN A 56 2.09 11.52 -4.24
C GLN A 56 2.91 10.23 -4.37
N LEU A 57 2.95 9.41 -3.32
CA LEU A 57 3.66 8.14 -3.32
C LEU A 57 3.03 7.11 -4.26
N VAL A 58 1.70 6.96 -4.23
CA VAL A 58 0.96 6.12 -5.19
C VAL A 58 1.26 6.58 -6.62
N SER A 59 1.18 7.89 -6.88
CA SER A 59 1.44 8.45 -8.21
C SER A 59 2.89 8.21 -8.66
N ARG A 60 3.85 8.27 -7.74
CA ARG A 60 5.27 8.01 -8.01
C ARG A 60 5.50 6.53 -8.34
N ILE A 61 4.91 5.63 -7.56
CA ILE A 61 5.01 4.18 -7.78
C ILE A 61 4.35 3.79 -9.10
N GLU A 62 3.16 4.32 -9.37
CA GLU A 62 2.46 4.12 -10.64
C GLU A 62 3.31 4.60 -11.81
N ARG A 63 3.88 5.81 -11.73
CA ARG A 63 4.75 6.34 -12.77
C ARG A 63 5.96 5.44 -13.02
N LEU A 64 6.66 5.00 -11.98
CA LEU A 64 7.82 4.10 -12.12
C LEU A 64 7.47 2.79 -12.83
N MET A 65 6.28 2.24 -12.55
CA MET A 65 5.79 1.01 -13.20
C MET A 65 5.28 1.24 -14.63
N LEU A 66 4.82 2.45 -14.97
CA LEU A 66 4.38 2.79 -16.33
C LEU A 66 5.56 3.20 -17.24
N GLU A 67 6.62 3.76 -16.67
CA GLU A 67 7.89 4.00 -17.37
C GLU A 67 8.56 2.69 -17.82
N SER A 68 8.10 1.54 -17.33
CA SER A 68 8.61 0.22 -17.70
C SER A 68 8.13 -0.27 -19.08
N ASN A 69 7.37 0.51 -19.87
CA ASN A 69 6.80 0.05 -21.15
C ASN A 69 5.95 -1.25 -21.06
N LEU A 70 5.65 -1.70 -19.83
CA LEU A 70 4.85 -2.89 -19.53
C LEU A 70 3.38 -2.49 -19.56
N LYS A 71 2.53 -3.42 -20.01
CA LYS A 71 1.09 -3.24 -19.83
C LYS A 71 0.77 -3.31 -18.35
N LYS A 72 -0.23 -2.54 -17.89
CA LYS A 72 -0.68 -2.54 -16.48
C LYS A 72 -0.90 -3.95 -15.93
N THR A 73 -1.47 -4.84 -16.74
CA THR A 73 -1.70 -6.25 -16.38
C THR A 73 -0.41 -7.05 -16.20
N GLU A 74 0.64 -6.74 -16.96
CA GLU A 74 1.95 -7.38 -16.82
C GLU A 74 2.68 -6.84 -15.60
N ALA A 75 2.65 -5.52 -15.38
CA ALA A 75 3.18 -4.89 -14.19
C ALA A 75 2.56 -5.50 -12.92
N VAL A 76 1.23 -5.69 -12.88
CA VAL A 76 0.56 -6.38 -11.77
C VAL A 76 1.11 -7.79 -11.55
N LYS A 77 1.30 -8.59 -12.61
CA LYS A 77 1.82 -9.96 -12.50
C LYS A 77 3.23 -9.97 -11.93
N VAL A 78 4.12 -9.12 -12.46
CA VAL A 78 5.51 -9.03 -12.01
C VAL A 78 5.58 -8.56 -10.56
N VAL A 79 4.83 -7.52 -10.19
CA VAL A 79 4.76 -7.04 -8.80
C VAL A 79 4.24 -8.13 -7.87
N THR A 80 3.18 -8.85 -8.26
CA THR A 80 2.61 -9.95 -7.47
C THR A 80 3.62 -11.06 -7.25
N GLN A 81 4.36 -11.45 -8.29
CA GLN A 81 5.43 -12.43 -8.20
C GLN A 81 6.54 -11.96 -7.26
N LEU A 82 7.07 -10.74 -7.45
CA LEU A 82 8.13 -10.19 -6.63
C LEU A 82 7.75 -10.07 -5.15
N LEU A 83 6.50 -9.71 -4.86
CA LEU A 83 6.00 -9.65 -3.48
C LEU A 83 5.89 -11.05 -2.86
N THR A 84 5.43 -12.03 -3.63
CA THR A 84 5.36 -13.43 -3.20
C THR A 84 6.76 -14.00 -2.94
N GLU A 85 7.74 -13.70 -3.79
CA GLU A 85 9.15 -14.09 -3.63
C GLU A 85 9.79 -13.45 -2.39
N ARG A 86 9.34 -12.26 -1.99
CA ARG A 86 9.74 -11.61 -0.73
C ARG A 86 9.07 -12.20 0.52
N GLY A 87 8.17 -13.17 0.35
CA GLY A 87 7.48 -13.85 1.45
C GLY A 87 6.19 -13.17 1.90
N TYR A 88 5.65 -12.21 1.14
CA TYR A 88 4.33 -11.66 1.44
C TYR A 88 3.23 -12.69 1.14
N PRO A 89 2.27 -12.91 2.05
CA PRO A 89 1.19 -13.85 1.82
C PRO A 89 0.26 -13.34 0.71
N PRO A 90 -0.36 -14.23 -0.09
CA PRO A 90 -1.29 -13.83 -1.16
C PRO A 90 -2.47 -12.97 -0.67
N SER A 91 -2.88 -13.12 0.59
CA SER A 91 -3.93 -12.32 1.23
C SER A 91 -3.57 -10.84 1.37
N SER A 92 -2.28 -10.49 1.41
CA SER A 92 -1.81 -9.10 1.47
C SER A 92 -1.80 -8.44 0.09
N ILE A 93 -1.92 -9.21 -0.99
CA ILE A 93 -1.90 -8.72 -2.37
C ILE A 93 -3.36 -8.60 -2.86
N PRO A 94 -3.88 -7.39 -3.07
CA PRO A 94 -5.25 -7.20 -3.53
C PRO A 94 -5.42 -7.76 -4.96
N ASP A 95 -6.62 -8.28 -5.27
CA ASP A 95 -6.95 -8.68 -6.64
C ASP A 95 -7.06 -7.44 -7.55
N SER A 96 -6.46 -7.52 -8.73
CA SER A 96 -6.42 -6.44 -9.72
C SER A 96 -7.62 -6.45 -10.69
N ASN A 97 -8.36 -7.57 -10.80
CA ASN A 97 -9.40 -7.74 -11.81
C ASN A 97 -10.62 -6.83 -11.63
N LYS A 98 -10.80 -6.24 -10.44
CA LYS A 98 -11.98 -5.44 -10.07
C LYS A 98 -11.67 -4.00 -9.67
N ILE A 99 -10.42 -3.57 -9.75
CA ILE A 99 -9.99 -2.23 -9.31
C ILE A 99 -8.98 -1.62 -10.27
N GLY A 100 -9.02 -0.30 -10.43
CA GLY A 100 -8.04 0.42 -11.25
C GLY A 100 -6.63 0.28 -10.70
N PHE A 101 -5.61 0.34 -11.56
CA PHE A 101 -4.20 0.16 -11.21
C PHE A 101 -3.73 1.10 -10.09
N HIS A 102 -4.14 2.38 -10.15
CA HIS A 102 -3.89 3.35 -9.08
C HIS A 102 -4.48 2.92 -7.73
N THR A 103 -5.76 2.50 -7.72
CA THR A 103 -6.45 2.00 -6.52
C THR A 103 -5.80 0.70 -6.00
N TRP A 104 -5.31 -0.14 -6.91
CA TRP A 104 -4.60 -1.36 -6.56
C TRP A 104 -3.27 -1.06 -5.83
N ILE A 105 -2.48 -0.09 -6.32
CA ILE A 105 -1.25 0.38 -5.65
C ILE A 105 -1.58 1.00 -4.28
N ALA A 106 -2.62 1.82 -4.19
CA ALA A 106 -3.05 2.40 -2.91
C ALA A 106 -3.41 1.31 -1.89
N LYS A 107 -4.10 0.23 -2.33
CA LYS A 107 -4.39 -0.92 -1.45
C LYS A 107 -3.14 -1.70 -1.07
N LEU A 108 -2.16 -1.85 -1.97
CA LEU A 108 -0.89 -2.47 -1.64
C LEU A 108 -0.14 -1.70 -0.56
N LEU A 109 -0.09 -0.36 -0.63
CA LEU A 109 0.55 0.47 0.40
C LEU A 109 -0.09 0.34 1.79
N ARG A 110 -1.34 -0.12 1.88
CA ARG A 110 -2.00 -0.41 3.17
C ARG A 110 -1.51 -1.70 3.81
N ASN A 111 -1.11 -2.67 3.00
CA ASN A 111 -0.72 -4.00 3.45
C ASN A 111 0.81 -4.21 3.45
N ILE A 112 1.54 -3.38 2.70
CA ILE A 112 2.96 -3.56 2.38
C ILE A 112 3.70 -2.26 2.68
N LYS A 113 4.91 -2.38 3.23
CA LYS A 113 5.74 -1.21 3.54
C LYS A 113 6.02 -0.41 2.25
N PRO A 114 5.93 0.93 2.29
CA PRO A 114 6.17 1.75 1.11
C PRO A 114 7.56 1.57 0.50
N GLU A 115 8.58 1.35 1.34
CA GLU A 115 9.96 1.09 0.93
C GLU A 115 10.08 -0.18 0.09
N ASP A 116 9.39 -1.24 0.50
CA ASP A 116 9.34 -2.50 -0.25
C ASP A 116 8.64 -2.30 -1.58
N LEU A 117 7.52 -1.58 -1.60
CA LEU A 117 6.76 -1.36 -2.83
C LEU A 117 7.53 -0.46 -3.82
N LEU A 118 8.27 0.54 -3.33
CA LEU A 118 9.18 1.35 -4.15
C LEU A 118 10.34 0.52 -4.73
N ASN A 119 10.90 -0.38 -3.94
CA ASN A 119 11.97 -1.27 -4.39
C ASN A 119 11.44 -2.25 -5.44
N VAL A 120 10.24 -2.81 -5.24
CA VAL A 120 9.56 -3.63 -6.24
C VAL A 120 9.26 -2.83 -7.52
N ALA A 121 8.75 -1.60 -7.41
CA ALA A 121 8.50 -0.74 -8.56
C ALA A 121 9.78 -0.46 -9.38
N SER A 122 10.89 -0.21 -8.67
CA SER A 122 12.20 -0.02 -9.28
C SER A 122 12.70 -1.30 -9.96
N THR A 123 12.46 -2.46 -9.34
CA THR A 123 12.78 -3.77 -9.91
C THR A 123 11.98 -4.05 -11.18
N VAL A 124 10.69 -3.70 -11.20
CA VAL A 124 9.81 -3.82 -12.38
C VAL A 124 10.29 -2.93 -13.52
N ARG A 125 10.67 -1.69 -13.22
CA ARG A 125 11.28 -0.78 -14.20
C ARG A 125 12.56 -1.36 -14.78
N ASN A 126 13.43 -1.92 -13.93
CA ASN A 126 14.68 -2.54 -14.38
C ASN A 126 14.42 -3.81 -15.22
N TYR A 127 13.41 -4.60 -14.85
CA TYR A 127 13.00 -5.78 -15.61
C TYR A 127 12.58 -5.45 -17.03
N ALA A 128 11.90 -4.33 -17.23
CA ALA A 128 11.55 -3.86 -18.56
C ALA A 128 12.75 -3.42 -19.41
N VAL A 129 13.78 -2.86 -18.78
CA VAL A 129 14.98 -2.37 -19.46
C VAL A 129 15.96 -3.52 -19.76
N HIS A 130 16.07 -4.48 -18.85
CA HIS A 130 17.08 -5.54 -18.90
C HIS A 130 16.53 -6.94 -19.25
N GLY A 131 15.21 -7.11 -19.35
CA GLY A 131 14.59 -8.40 -19.67
C GLY A 131 14.57 -9.38 -18.48
N LEU A 132 14.15 -10.61 -18.78
CA LEU A 132 13.78 -11.69 -17.83
C LEU A 132 14.90 -12.18 -16.90
N ASP A 133 16.13 -11.72 -17.09
CA ASP A 133 17.35 -12.13 -16.36
C ASP A 133 17.53 -11.40 -15.01
N TRP A 134 16.52 -10.62 -14.60
CA TRP A 134 16.54 -9.84 -13.36
C TRP A 134 15.42 -10.28 -12.39
N PRO A 135 15.72 -10.49 -11.10
CA PRO A 135 16.99 -10.25 -10.42
C PRO A 135 17.94 -11.44 -10.56
N LEU A 136 19.25 -11.17 -10.61
CA LEU A 136 20.31 -12.17 -10.39
C LEU A 136 19.86 -13.06 -9.23
N ARG A 137 19.62 -14.35 -9.51
CA ARG A 137 19.21 -15.33 -8.51
C ARG A 137 20.16 -15.17 -7.33
N ARG A 138 19.62 -14.81 -6.16
CA ARG A 138 20.37 -14.99 -4.92
C ARG A 138 20.57 -16.50 -4.80
N GLU A 139 21.72 -16.97 -5.25
CA GLU A 139 22.23 -18.30 -4.89
C GLU A 139 22.14 -18.36 -3.37
N LYS A 140 21.24 -19.20 -2.87
CA LYS A 140 21.25 -19.57 -1.46
C LYS A 140 22.55 -20.37 -1.26
N PRO A 141 23.36 -20.06 -0.24
CA PRO A 141 24.48 -20.91 0.14
C PRO A 141 23.99 -22.30 0.58
#